data_AF-R1GLY3-F1
#
_entry.id   AF-R1GLY3-F1
#
_cell.length_a   1.000
_cell.length_b   1.000
_cell.length_c   1.000
_cell.angle_alpha   90.00
_cell.angle_beta   90.00
_cell.angle_gamma   90.00
#
_symmetry.space_group_name_H-M   'P 1'
#
loop_
_entity.id
_entity.type
_entity.pdbx_description
1 polymer ?
#
loop_
_entity_poly.entity_id
_entity_poly.type
_entity_poly.pdbx_seq_one_letter_code
_entity_poly.pdbx_strand_id
1 'polypeptide(L)'
;MPPILTPQNLGHAVLESVEHGAYPDSEAVASAQLPAAALPSLLQGIARAQNEVKAEIRALSRDAAPDIDGWIAQAKQLQADIERSRATAHDIVQQAEAGRTLHANVEDASSKVTLLKNELAFNDTLTATVERIKQASDLLDKAQDAAVEHDIIEALNKMKQADDYIIHLGPFRDTRVAGVLHKRVSQLREALAENTMGAWNLLLVVDVPNKRVSINQNIDGISLSTVVDALSRLGTLPAAILK
;
A
#
# COMPACT_ATOMS: atom_id res chain seq x y z
N MET A 1 102.32 33.86 -17.69
CA MET A 1 101.58 35.14 -17.77
C MET A 1 100.12 34.79 -17.96
N PRO A 2 99.18 35.37 -17.19
CA PRO A 2 97.76 35.15 -17.43
C PRO A 2 97.37 35.70 -18.82
N PRO A 3 96.53 34.99 -19.58
CA PRO A 3 96.13 35.42 -20.90
C PRO A 3 95.26 36.69 -20.82
N ILE A 4 95.57 37.68 -21.66
CA ILE A 4 94.76 38.90 -21.79
C ILE A 4 93.57 38.54 -22.68
N LEU A 5 92.43 38.26 -22.05
CA LEU A 5 91.18 38.04 -22.77
C LEU A 5 90.58 39.38 -23.21
N THR A 6 89.88 39.35 -24.33
CA THR A 6 89.19 40.53 -24.85
C THR A 6 88.00 40.90 -23.95
N PRO A 7 87.69 42.20 -23.78
CA PRO A 7 86.57 42.67 -22.93
C PRO A 7 85.21 42.05 -23.28
N GLN A 8 84.99 41.67 -24.54
CA GLN A 8 83.77 41.04 -25.03
C GLN A 8 83.63 39.58 -24.56
N ASN A 9 84.73 38.83 -24.53
CA ASN A 9 84.73 37.43 -24.09
C ASN A 9 84.51 37.33 -22.57
N LEU A 10 85.06 38.27 -21.81
CA LEU A 10 84.80 38.38 -20.37
C LEU A 10 83.34 38.78 -20.09
N GLY A 11 82.73 39.59 -20.98
CA GLY A 11 81.32 39.96 -20.87
C GLY A 11 80.36 38.82 -21.11
N HIS A 12 80.63 38.03 -22.14
CA HIS A 12 79.84 36.83 -22.41
C HIS A 12 79.92 35.84 -21.24
N ALA A 13 81.13 35.57 -20.73
CA ALA A 13 81.32 34.64 -19.63
C ALA A 13 80.62 35.07 -18.33
N VAL A 14 80.62 36.38 -18.01
CA VAL A 14 79.88 36.90 -16.85
C VAL A 14 78.38 36.82 -17.06
N LEU A 15 77.89 37.08 -18.27
CA LEU A 15 76.46 37.06 -18.59
C LEU A 15 75.91 35.62 -18.56
N GLU A 16 76.65 34.68 -19.15
CA GLU A 16 76.36 33.24 -19.14
C GLU A 16 76.38 32.67 -17.72
N SER A 17 77.33 33.11 -16.89
CA SER A 17 77.39 32.74 -15.47
C SER A 17 76.20 33.25 -14.67
N VAL A 18 75.73 34.48 -14.94
CA VAL A 18 74.56 35.06 -14.28
C VAL A 18 73.25 34.44 -14.77
N GLU A 19 73.14 34.12 -16.06
CA GLU A 19 71.93 33.57 -16.68
C GLU A 19 71.72 32.08 -16.33
N HIS A 20 72.80 31.29 -16.31
CA HIS A 20 72.73 29.83 -16.13
C HIS A 20 73.29 29.35 -14.77
N GLY A 21 73.82 30.25 -13.94
CA GLY A 21 74.48 29.89 -12.68
C GLY A 21 75.76 29.07 -12.87
N ALA A 22 76.31 29.05 -14.09
CA ALA A 22 77.45 28.23 -14.47
C ALA A 22 78.77 28.94 -14.17
N TYR A 23 79.80 28.19 -13.76
CA TYR A 23 81.17 28.71 -13.70
C TYR A 23 81.80 28.69 -15.09
N PRO A 24 82.74 29.60 -15.41
CA PRO A 24 83.43 29.58 -16.70
C PRO A 24 84.16 28.24 -16.90
N ASP A 25 83.93 27.57 -18.03
CA ASP A 25 84.50 26.25 -18.36
C ASP A 25 86.04 26.25 -18.54
N SER A 26 86.66 27.44 -18.57
CA SER A 26 88.07 27.62 -18.82
C SER A 26 88.76 28.33 -17.67
N GLU A 27 89.81 27.69 -17.12
CA GLU A 27 90.69 28.25 -16.08
C GLU A 27 91.31 29.59 -16.52
N ALA A 28 91.50 29.77 -17.84
CA ALA A 28 91.99 31.01 -18.44
C ALA A 28 91.00 32.18 -18.31
N VAL A 29 89.70 31.90 -18.27
CA VAL A 29 88.63 32.89 -18.10
C VAL A 29 88.40 33.19 -16.63
N ALA A 30 88.42 32.16 -15.78
CA ALA A 30 88.28 32.30 -14.34
C ALA A 30 89.45 33.07 -13.69
N SER A 31 90.67 32.94 -14.23
CA SER A 31 91.89 33.57 -13.71
C SER A 31 92.27 34.88 -14.43
N ALA A 32 91.44 35.36 -15.35
CA ALA A 32 91.73 36.57 -16.11
C ALA A 32 91.64 37.83 -15.22
N GLN A 33 92.62 38.73 -15.36
CA GLN A 33 92.55 40.04 -14.72
C GLN A 33 91.53 40.91 -15.46
N LEU A 34 90.61 41.52 -14.72
CA LEU A 34 89.59 42.40 -15.28
C LEU A 34 90.12 43.84 -15.33
N PRO A 35 90.56 44.37 -16.49
CA PRO A 35 91.04 45.73 -16.57
C PRO A 35 89.89 46.73 -16.38
N ALA A 36 90.15 47.83 -15.67
CA ALA A 36 89.14 48.87 -15.40
C ALA A 36 88.51 49.46 -16.69
N ALA A 37 89.23 49.41 -17.81
CA ALA A 37 88.75 49.84 -19.13
C ALA A 37 87.66 48.92 -19.72
N ALA A 38 87.52 47.68 -19.25
CA ALA A 38 86.50 46.72 -19.71
C ALA A 38 85.17 46.83 -18.94
N LEU A 39 85.17 47.42 -17.73
CA LEU A 39 83.98 47.56 -16.88
C LEU A 39 82.81 48.30 -17.55
N PRO A 40 83.00 49.41 -18.27
CA PRO A 40 81.89 50.12 -18.91
C PRO A 40 81.17 49.27 -19.96
N SER A 41 81.92 48.51 -20.78
CA SER A 41 81.34 47.60 -21.79
C SER A 41 80.60 46.42 -21.17
N LEU A 42 81.07 45.91 -20.03
CA LEU A 42 80.44 44.82 -19.29
C LEU A 42 79.10 45.25 -18.68
N LEU A 43 79.10 46.41 -18.01
CA LEU A 43 77.88 47.00 -17.45
C LEU A 43 76.86 47.31 -18.54
N GLN A 44 77.31 47.76 -19.71
CA GLN A 44 76.43 47.98 -20.86
C GLN A 44 75.84 46.67 -21.40
N GLY A 45 76.63 45.60 -21.47
CA GLY A 45 76.17 44.26 -21.86
C GLY A 45 75.13 43.68 -20.90
N ILE A 46 75.37 43.77 -19.59
CA ILE A 46 74.42 43.31 -18.56
C ILE A 46 73.15 44.15 -18.57
N ALA A 47 73.26 45.48 -18.70
CA ALA A 47 72.09 46.36 -18.80
C ALA A 47 71.25 46.06 -20.04
N ARG A 48 71.90 45.70 -21.15
CA ARG A 48 71.23 45.29 -22.38
C ARG A 48 70.48 43.97 -22.21
N ALA A 49 71.13 42.93 -21.70
CA ALA A 49 70.47 41.65 -21.44
C ALA A 49 69.34 41.78 -20.42
N GLN A 50 69.50 42.60 -19.38
CA GLN A 50 68.41 42.87 -18.44
C GLN A 50 67.21 43.52 -19.14
N ASN A 51 67.45 44.44 -20.07
CA ASN A 51 66.38 45.09 -20.82
C ASN A 51 65.71 44.14 -21.82
N GLU A 52 66.48 43.25 -22.45
CA GLU A 52 65.98 42.20 -23.36
C GLU A 52 65.09 41.21 -22.59
N VAL A 53 65.54 40.68 -21.45
CA VAL A 53 64.72 39.81 -20.58
C VAL A 53 63.45 40.52 -20.08
N LYS A 54 63.54 41.80 -19.68
CA LYS A 54 62.35 42.58 -19.30
C LYS A 54 61.39 42.75 -20.47
N ALA A 55 61.89 42.91 -21.69
CA ALA A 55 61.07 43.03 -22.89
C ALA A 55 60.39 41.70 -23.23
N GLU A 56 61.11 40.58 -23.12
CA GLU A 56 60.57 39.23 -23.32
C GLU A 56 59.51 38.87 -22.28
N ILE A 57 59.74 39.14 -20.99
CA ILE A 57 58.73 38.93 -19.94
C ILE A 57 57.47 39.76 -20.23
N ARG A 58 57.63 41.01 -20.70
CA ARG A 58 56.48 41.86 -21.07
C ARG A 58 55.79 41.40 -22.35
N ALA A 59 56.49 40.76 -23.27
CA ALA A 59 55.91 40.19 -24.47
C ALA A 59 55.13 38.92 -24.13
N LEU A 60 55.75 37.99 -23.40
CA LEU A 60 55.13 36.76 -22.91
C LEU A 60 53.90 37.05 -22.04
N SER A 61 54.00 38.02 -21.13
CA SER A 61 52.86 38.43 -20.29
C SER A 61 51.71 39.01 -21.11
N ARG A 62 51.98 39.69 -22.23
CA ARG A 62 50.92 40.22 -23.11
C ARG A 62 50.31 39.14 -23.99
N ASP A 63 51.12 38.16 -24.40
CA ASP A 63 50.69 37.05 -25.23
C ASP A 63 49.89 36.00 -24.44
N ALA A 64 50.25 35.76 -23.18
CA ALA A 64 49.60 34.79 -22.31
C ALA A 64 48.38 35.34 -21.53
N ALA A 65 48.24 36.67 -21.40
CA ALA A 65 47.10 37.28 -20.68
C ALA A 65 45.72 36.88 -21.25
N PRO A 66 45.48 36.84 -22.57
CA PRO A 66 44.21 36.44 -23.16
C PRO A 66 43.82 34.98 -22.83
N ASP A 67 44.79 34.08 -22.78
CA ASP A 67 44.55 32.66 -22.46
C ASP A 67 44.15 32.46 -21.00
N ILE A 68 44.76 33.22 -20.09
CA ILE A 68 44.42 33.21 -18.66
C ILE A 68 43.00 33.72 -18.43
N ASP A 69 42.60 34.81 -19.09
CA ASP A 69 41.23 35.33 -19.01
C ASP A 69 40.21 34.32 -19.59
N GLY A 70 40.59 33.60 -20.66
CA GLY A 70 39.81 32.50 -21.21
C GLY A 70 39.59 31.36 -20.21
N TRP A 71 40.64 30.94 -19.50
CA TRP A 71 40.52 29.92 -18.44
C TRP A 71 39.67 30.39 -17.26
N ILE A 72 39.78 31.67 -16.86
CA ILE A 72 38.94 32.24 -15.82
C ILE A 72 37.47 32.24 -16.25
N ALA A 73 37.17 32.60 -17.50
CA ALA A 73 35.80 32.56 -18.02
C ALA A 73 35.23 31.13 -18.04
N GLN A 74 36.02 30.16 -18.50
CA GLN A 74 35.63 28.75 -18.50
C GLN A 74 35.43 28.20 -17.08
N ALA A 75 36.30 28.55 -16.13
CA ALA A 75 36.16 28.13 -14.74
C ALA A 75 34.89 28.71 -14.09
N LYS A 76 34.55 29.98 -14.37
CA LYS A 76 33.29 30.59 -13.90
C LYS A 76 32.07 29.93 -14.51
N GLN A 77 32.12 29.61 -15.81
CA GLN A 77 31.04 28.90 -16.47
C GLN A 77 30.85 27.50 -15.87
N LEU A 78 31.94 26.75 -15.67
CA LEU A 78 31.90 25.43 -15.04
C LEU A 78 31.32 25.50 -13.62
N GLN A 79 31.71 26.51 -12.83
CA GLN A 79 31.14 26.72 -11.50
C GLN A 79 29.62 26.94 -11.57
N ALA A 80 29.15 27.80 -12.47
CA ALA A 80 27.73 28.06 -12.64
C ALA A 80 26.96 26.80 -13.09
N ASP A 81 27.56 25.98 -13.96
CA ASP A 81 26.97 24.73 -14.41
C ASP A 81 26.95 23.67 -13.30
N ILE A 82 27.98 23.60 -12.45
CA ILE A 82 28.01 22.74 -11.26
C ILE A 82 26.91 23.15 -10.27
N GLU A 83 26.77 24.45 -10.00
CA GLU A 83 25.71 24.96 -9.10
C GLU A 83 24.32 24.66 -9.66
N ARG A 84 24.10 24.86 -10.96
CA ARG A 84 22.84 24.52 -11.63
C ARG A 84 22.57 23.01 -11.56
N SER A 85 23.55 22.18 -11.87
CA SER A 85 23.44 20.72 -11.81
C SER A 85 23.10 20.24 -10.39
N ARG A 86 23.74 20.82 -9.37
CA ARG A 86 23.45 20.51 -7.97
C ARG A 86 22.03 20.90 -7.58
N ALA A 87 21.56 22.08 -7.99
CA ALA A 87 20.19 22.52 -7.74
C ALA A 87 19.17 21.59 -8.39
N THR A 88 19.37 21.23 -9.67
CA THR A 88 18.51 20.29 -10.38
C THR A 88 18.52 18.90 -9.74
N ALA A 89 19.69 18.39 -9.34
CA ALA A 89 19.78 17.10 -8.66
C ALA A 89 19.01 17.10 -7.33
N HIS A 90 19.09 18.19 -6.57
CA HIS A 90 18.33 18.33 -5.33
C HIS A 90 16.82 18.36 -5.58
N ASP A 91 16.36 19.11 -6.58
CA ASP A 91 14.95 19.16 -6.97
C ASP A 91 14.43 17.79 -7.44
N ILE A 92 15.23 17.05 -8.24
CA ILE A 92 14.89 15.69 -8.65
C ILE A 92 14.71 14.77 -7.43
N VAL A 93 15.62 14.84 -6.45
CA VAL A 93 15.51 14.03 -5.23
C VAL A 93 14.26 14.41 -4.44
N GLN A 94 14.00 15.70 -4.27
CA GLN A 94 12.81 16.18 -3.57
C GLN A 94 11.52 15.73 -4.27
N GLN A 95 11.44 15.83 -5.60
CA GLN A 95 10.31 15.36 -6.38
C GLN A 95 10.14 13.84 -6.31
N ALA A 96 11.24 13.07 -6.33
CA ALA A 96 11.20 11.62 -6.19
C ALA A 96 10.72 11.20 -4.79
N GLU A 97 11.16 11.87 -3.73
CA GLU A 97 10.67 11.63 -2.36
C GLU A 97 9.19 12.00 -2.22
N ALA A 98 8.77 13.14 -2.77
CA ALA A 98 7.37 13.55 -2.82
C ALA A 98 6.51 12.55 -3.62
N GLY A 99 7.01 12.05 -4.75
CA GLY A 99 6.35 11.03 -5.55
C GLY A 99 6.22 9.70 -4.80
N ARG A 100 7.26 9.30 -4.06
CA ARG A 100 7.25 8.07 -3.25
C ARG A 100 6.24 8.14 -2.12
N THR A 101 6.18 9.27 -1.41
CA THR A 101 5.19 9.49 -0.35
C THR A 101 3.77 9.51 -0.90
N LEU A 102 3.55 10.17 -2.05
CA LEU A 102 2.24 10.17 -2.72
C LEU A 102 1.82 8.76 -3.14
N HIS A 103 2.73 7.97 -3.72
CA HIS A 103 2.44 6.59 -4.12
C HIS A 103 2.06 5.72 -2.91
N ALA A 104 2.81 5.83 -1.81
CA ALA A 104 2.49 5.13 -0.57
C ALA A 104 1.09 5.50 -0.04
N ASN A 105 0.73 6.79 -0.12
CA ASN A 105 -0.60 7.26 0.29
C ASN A 105 -1.72 6.72 -0.62
N VAL A 106 -1.48 6.63 -1.93
CA VAL A 106 -2.44 6.05 -2.88
C VAL A 106 -2.62 4.55 -2.62
N GLU A 107 -1.54 3.82 -2.37
CA GLU A 107 -1.58 2.40 -2.06
C GLU A 107 -2.35 2.13 -0.75
N ASP A 108 -2.06 2.89 0.31
CA ASP A 108 -2.80 2.82 1.58
C ASP A 108 -4.30 3.17 1.39
N ALA A 109 -4.61 4.24 0.65
CA ALA A 109 -5.98 4.62 0.36
C ALA A 109 -6.73 3.55 -0.44
N SER A 110 -6.08 2.92 -1.43
CA SER A 110 -6.69 1.85 -2.22
C SER A 110 -6.93 0.58 -1.40
N SER A 111 -6.02 0.26 -0.47
CA SER A 111 -6.17 -0.84 0.48
C SER A 111 -7.35 -0.57 1.42
N LYS A 112 -7.47 0.65 1.94
CA LYS A 112 -8.61 1.09 2.76
C LYS A 112 -9.93 1.00 2.02
N VAL A 113 -9.99 1.43 0.76
CA VAL A 113 -11.21 1.32 -0.07
C VAL A 113 -11.60 -0.15 -0.25
N THR A 114 -10.63 -1.02 -0.48
CA THR A 114 -10.88 -2.46 -0.64
C THR A 114 -11.41 -3.08 0.66
N LEU A 115 -10.81 -2.72 1.80
CA LEU A 115 -11.30 -3.12 3.13
C LEU A 115 -12.75 -2.65 3.34
N LEU A 116 -13.04 -1.38 3.12
CA LEU A 116 -14.37 -0.81 3.31
C LEU A 116 -15.42 -1.45 2.39
N LYS A 117 -15.06 -1.80 1.15
CA LYS A 117 -15.96 -2.54 0.25
C LYS A 117 -16.31 -3.93 0.78
N ASN A 118 -15.31 -4.63 1.32
CA ASN A 118 -15.51 -5.94 1.92
C ASN A 118 -16.36 -5.85 3.19
N GLU A 119 -16.11 -4.84 4.04
CA GLU A 119 -16.91 -4.59 5.24
C GLU A 119 -18.35 -4.21 4.91
N LEU A 120 -18.59 -3.40 3.87
CA LEU A 120 -19.93 -3.07 3.40
C LEU A 120 -20.68 -4.34 2.97
N ALA A 121 -20.07 -5.15 2.10
CA ALA A 121 -20.67 -6.40 1.63
C ALA A 121 -20.94 -7.38 2.79
N PHE A 122 -20.03 -7.44 3.77
CA PHE A 122 -20.23 -8.24 4.98
C PHE A 122 -21.41 -7.71 5.81
N ASN A 123 -21.49 -6.40 6.06
CA ASN A 123 -22.56 -5.79 6.82
C ASN A 123 -23.93 -5.94 6.14
N ASP A 124 -24.01 -5.82 4.82
CA ASP A 124 -25.23 -6.06 4.05
C ASP A 124 -25.69 -7.50 4.21
N THR A 125 -24.76 -8.45 4.08
CA THR A 125 -25.03 -9.88 4.27
C THR A 125 -25.49 -10.18 5.71
N LEU A 126 -24.82 -9.59 6.69
CA LEU A 126 -25.17 -9.74 8.11
C LEU A 126 -26.56 -9.18 8.41
N THR A 127 -26.85 -7.97 7.92
CA THR A 127 -28.15 -7.32 8.10
C THR A 127 -29.27 -8.15 7.49
N ALA A 128 -29.11 -8.61 6.25
CA ALA A 128 -30.08 -9.47 5.59
C ALA A 128 -30.30 -10.79 6.34
N THR A 129 -29.24 -11.36 6.92
CA THR A 129 -29.32 -12.60 7.69
C THR A 129 -30.05 -12.40 9.02
N VAL A 130 -29.73 -11.34 9.76
CA VAL A 130 -30.41 -11.01 11.03
C VAL A 130 -31.90 -10.73 10.79
N GLU A 131 -32.23 -10.03 9.72
CA GLU A 131 -33.63 -9.76 9.36
C GLU A 131 -34.38 -11.05 9.03
N ARG A 132 -33.76 -12.01 8.33
CA ARG A 132 -34.35 -13.35 8.11
C ARG A 132 -34.54 -14.14 9.40
N ILE A 133 -33.57 -14.09 10.32
CA ILE A 133 -33.68 -14.73 11.65
C ILE A 133 -34.86 -14.15 12.42
N LYS A 134 -35.01 -12.82 12.39
CA LYS A 134 -36.14 -12.13 13.02
C LYS A 134 -37.47 -12.56 12.40
N GLN A 135 -37.57 -12.57 11.07
CA GLN A 135 -38.78 -13.00 10.37
C GLN A 135 -39.15 -14.46 10.70
N ALA A 136 -38.17 -15.36 10.75
CA ALA A 136 -38.38 -16.74 11.17
C ALA A 136 -38.88 -16.82 12.63
N SER A 137 -38.28 -16.04 13.54
CA SER A 137 -38.72 -15.98 14.94
C SER A 137 -40.16 -15.47 15.07
N ASP A 138 -40.49 -14.36 14.41
CA ASP A 138 -41.82 -13.76 14.43
C ASP A 138 -42.88 -14.72 13.87
N LEU A 139 -42.52 -15.52 12.86
CA LEU A 139 -43.40 -16.56 12.32
C LEU A 139 -43.60 -17.72 13.30
N LEU A 140 -42.57 -18.10 14.06
CA LEU A 140 -42.69 -19.12 15.11
C LEU A 140 -43.51 -18.64 16.29
N ASP A 141 -43.41 -17.36 16.66
CA ASP A 141 -44.27 -16.74 17.67
C ASP A 141 -45.74 -16.80 17.22
N LYS A 142 -46.03 -16.34 15.99
CA LYS A 142 -47.39 -16.42 15.41
C LYS A 142 -47.91 -17.84 15.26
N ALA A 143 -47.03 -18.79 14.93
CA ALA A 143 -47.41 -20.20 14.83
C ALA A 143 -47.78 -20.78 16.21
N GLN A 144 -47.08 -20.35 17.26
CA GLN A 144 -47.39 -20.71 18.64
C GLN A 144 -48.70 -20.08 19.10
N ASP A 145 -48.95 -18.81 18.79
CA ASP A 145 -50.22 -18.14 19.11
C ASP A 145 -51.41 -18.83 18.43
N ALA A 146 -51.30 -19.12 17.13
CA ALA A 146 -52.32 -19.87 16.38
C ALA A 146 -52.57 -21.28 16.97
N ALA A 147 -51.52 -21.93 17.46
CA ALA A 147 -51.66 -23.23 18.13
C ALA A 147 -52.43 -23.13 19.46
N VAL A 148 -52.27 -22.04 20.20
CA VAL A 148 -53.01 -21.74 21.44
C VAL A 148 -54.48 -21.41 21.13
N GLU A 149 -54.74 -20.72 20.02
CA GLU A 149 -56.11 -20.40 19.55
C GLU A 149 -56.83 -21.58 18.87
N HIS A 150 -56.24 -22.79 18.90
CA HIS A 150 -56.73 -24.01 18.26
C HIS A 150 -56.83 -23.95 16.72
N ASP A 151 -56.21 -22.98 16.06
CA ASP A 151 -56.05 -22.97 14.59
C ASP A 151 -54.80 -23.77 14.18
N ILE A 152 -54.97 -25.09 14.14
CA ILE A 152 -53.90 -26.05 13.82
C ILE A 152 -53.36 -25.83 12.40
N ILE A 153 -54.20 -25.45 11.44
CA ILE A 153 -53.80 -25.29 10.04
C ILE A 153 -52.99 -24.01 9.85
N GLU A 154 -53.41 -22.90 10.46
CA GLU A 154 -52.62 -21.68 10.44
C GLU A 154 -51.28 -21.89 11.13
N ALA A 155 -51.25 -22.53 12.30
CA ALA A 155 -50.02 -22.86 13.01
C ALA A 155 -49.03 -23.67 12.13
N LEU A 156 -49.53 -24.71 11.43
CA LEU A 156 -48.71 -25.51 10.50
C LEU A 156 -48.19 -24.71 9.31
N ASN A 157 -49.00 -23.81 8.74
CA ASN A 157 -48.59 -22.98 7.62
C ASN A 157 -47.50 -21.98 8.03
N LYS A 158 -47.64 -21.33 9.20
CA LYS A 158 -46.65 -20.38 9.74
C LYS A 158 -45.35 -21.08 10.13
N MET A 159 -45.44 -22.27 10.74
CA MET A 159 -44.27 -23.09 11.06
C MET A 159 -43.50 -23.50 9.79
N LYS A 160 -44.20 -23.91 8.73
CA LYS A 160 -43.55 -24.25 7.45
C LYS A 160 -42.85 -23.05 6.82
N GLN A 161 -43.50 -21.88 6.84
CA GLN A 161 -42.87 -20.64 6.36
C GLN A 161 -41.61 -20.32 7.15
N ALA A 162 -41.63 -20.45 8.48
CA ALA A 162 -40.45 -20.25 9.31
C ALA A 162 -39.31 -21.23 8.95
N ASP A 163 -39.62 -22.50 8.70
CA ASP A 163 -38.64 -23.50 8.29
C ASP A 163 -37.99 -23.16 6.93
N ASP A 164 -38.78 -22.67 5.97
CA ASP A 164 -38.27 -22.19 4.67
C ASP A 164 -37.28 -21.02 4.86
N TYR A 165 -37.59 -20.06 5.74
CA TYR A 165 -36.67 -18.95 6.06
C TYR A 165 -35.35 -19.45 6.69
N ILE A 166 -35.42 -20.47 7.55
CA ILE A 166 -34.24 -21.06 8.21
C ILE A 166 -33.36 -21.81 7.20
N ILE A 167 -33.96 -22.56 6.27
CA ILE A 167 -33.24 -23.26 5.19
C ILE A 167 -32.50 -22.26 4.29
N HIS A 168 -33.09 -21.08 4.07
CA HIS A 168 -32.52 -20.03 3.22
C HIS A 168 -31.60 -19.04 3.96
N LEU A 169 -31.07 -19.38 5.14
CA LEU A 169 -30.02 -18.62 5.84
C LEU A 169 -28.63 -18.73 5.18
N GLY A 170 -28.47 -19.59 4.16
CA GLY A 170 -27.25 -19.72 3.38
C GLY A 170 -26.06 -20.15 4.25
N PRO A 171 -24.92 -19.42 4.24
CA PRO A 171 -23.72 -19.79 5.01
C PRO A 171 -23.93 -19.76 6.52
N PHE A 172 -25.03 -19.17 7.01
CA PHE A 172 -25.35 -19.07 8.44
C PHE A 172 -26.24 -20.22 8.95
N ARG A 173 -26.53 -21.22 8.11
CA ARG A 173 -27.36 -22.38 8.48
C ARG A 173 -26.78 -23.21 9.63
N ASP A 174 -25.45 -23.30 9.72
CA ASP A 174 -24.78 -24.08 10.77
C ASP A 174 -24.47 -23.27 12.03
N THR A 175 -24.98 -22.03 12.11
CA THR A 175 -24.80 -21.21 13.30
C THR A 175 -25.65 -21.69 14.46
N ARG A 176 -25.21 -21.34 15.67
CA ARG A 176 -25.96 -21.63 16.91
C ARG A 176 -27.39 -21.08 16.88
N VAL A 177 -27.60 -19.93 16.23
CA VAL A 177 -28.93 -19.30 16.12
C VAL A 177 -29.87 -20.14 15.25
N ALA A 178 -29.39 -20.62 14.09
CA ALA A 178 -30.15 -21.54 13.26
C ALA A 178 -30.47 -22.85 13.99
N GLY A 179 -29.54 -23.37 14.79
CA GLY A 179 -29.78 -24.52 15.66
C GLY A 179 -30.88 -24.28 16.70
N VAL A 180 -30.94 -23.10 17.30
CA VAL A 180 -32.01 -22.72 18.24
C VAL A 180 -33.36 -22.62 17.52
N LEU A 181 -33.40 -22.01 16.33
CA LEU A 181 -34.62 -21.91 15.53
C LEU A 181 -35.13 -23.29 15.09
N HIS A 182 -34.26 -24.18 14.61
CA HIS A 182 -34.62 -25.56 14.28
C HIS A 182 -35.14 -26.33 15.50
N LYS A 183 -34.52 -26.16 16.66
CA LYS A 183 -35.02 -26.76 17.91
C LYS A 183 -36.44 -26.28 18.22
N ARG A 184 -36.69 -24.98 18.05
CA ARG A 184 -38.00 -24.37 18.29
C ARG A 184 -39.06 -24.89 17.30
N VAL A 185 -38.72 -25.03 16.02
CA VAL A 185 -39.58 -25.67 15.00
C VAL A 185 -39.92 -27.10 15.41
N SER A 186 -38.94 -27.91 15.82
CA SER A 186 -39.17 -29.29 16.24
C SER A 186 -40.08 -29.39 17.47
N GLN A 187 -39.87 -28.52 18.46
CA GLN A 187 -40.71 -28.47 19.66
C GLN A 187 -42.16 -28.07 19.34
N LEU A 188 -42.35 -27.07 18.47
CA LEU A 188 -43.69 -26.66 18.04
C LEU A 188 -44.37 -27.77 17.23
N ARG A 189 -43.63 -28.48 16.38
CA ARG A 189 -44.14 -29.63 15.62
C ARG A 189 -44.62 -30.74 16.54
N GLU A 190 -43.85 -31.05 17.58
CA GLU A 190 -44.20 -32.07 18.58
C GLU A 190 -45.48 -31.67 19.35
N ALA A 191 -45.54 -30.43 19.84
CA ALA A 191 -46.73 -29.90 20.51
C ALA A 191 -47.99 -29.91 19.62
N LEU A 192 -47.86 -29.53 18.35
CA LEU A 192 -48.95 -29.59 17.38
C LEU A 192 -49.39 -31.03 17.09
N ALA A 193 -48.45 -31.98 17.02
CA ALA A 193 -48.78 -33.39 16.83
C ALA A 193 -49.54 -33.96 18.03
N GLU A 194 -49.14 -33.63 19.26
CA GLU A 194 -49.87 -34.02 20.47
C GLU A 194 -51.26 -33.40 20.52
N ASN A 195 -51.39 -32.10 20.26
CA ASN A 195 -52.68 -31.40 20.24
C ASN A 195 -53.63 -31.98 19.18
N THR A 196 -53.12 -32.21 17.97
CA THR A 196 -53.90 -32.80 16.87
C THR A 196 -54.33 -34.24 17.19
N MET A 197 -53.46 -35.02 17.84
CA MET A 197 -53.80 -36.38 18.28
C MET A 197 -54.82 -36.39 19.42
N GLY A 198 -54.74 -35.41 20.33
CA GLY A 198 -55.76 -35.16 21.35
C GLY A 198 -57.13 -34.86 20.73
N ALA A 199 -57.18 -33.95 19.75
CA ALA A 199 -58.39 -33.62 19.00
C ALA A 199 -58.95 -34.84 18.24
N TRP A 200 -58.08 -35.66 17.64
CA TRP A 200 -58.48 -36.92 16.99
C TRP A 200 -59.17 -37.89 17.96
N ASN A 201 -58.60 -38.08 19.14
CA ASN A 201 -59.17 -38.98 20.17
C ASN A 201 -60.51 -38.46 20.72
N LEU A 202 -60.74 -37.15 20.72
CA LEU A 202 -62.03 -36.56 21.11
C LEU A 202 -63.09 -36.75 20.01
N LEU A 203 -62.70 -36.62 18.75
CA LEU A 203 -63.60 -36.81 17.60
C LEU A 203 -63.95 -38.27 17.36
N LEU A 204 -63.04 -39.19 17.70
CA LEU A 204 -63.21 -40.63 17.51
C LEU A 204 -63.43 -41.31 18.86
N VAL A 205 -64.70 -41.38 19.28
CA VAL A 205 -65.08 -42.04 20.54
C VAL A 205 -65.34 -43.52 20.27
N VAL A 206 -64.45 -44.37 20.74
CA VAL A 206 -64.62 -45.83 20.72
C VAL A 206 -65.15 -46.30 22.06
N ASP A 207 -66.46 -46.57 22.11
CA ASP A 207 -67.12 -47.15 23.29
C ASP A 207 -67.01 -48.69 23.20
N VAL A 208 -65.94 -49.22 23.81
CA VAL A 208 -65.63 -50.66 23.90
C VAL A 208 -66.73 -51.46 24.63
N PRO A 209 -67.28 -51.03 25.78
CA PRO A 209 -68.33 -51.79 26.46
C PRO A 209 -69.65 -51.85 25.66
N ASN A 210 -70.00 -50.80 24.91
CA ASN A 210 -71.19 -50.81 24.05
C ASN A 210 -70.93 -51.24 22.59
N LYS A 211 -69.68 -51.57 22.22
CA LYS A 211 -69.24 -51.88 20.84
C LYS A 211 -69.67 -50.83 19.81
N ARG A 212 -69.62 -49.54 20.16
CA ARG A 212 -70.01 -48.45 19.25
C ARG A 212 -68.82 -47.54 18.98
N VAL A 213 -68.56 -47.28 17.71
CA VAL A 213 -67.66 -46.23 17.26
C VAL A 213 -68.52 -45.04 16.87
N SER A 214 -68.32 -43.91 17.54
CA SER A 214 -68.99 -42.65 17.21
C SER A 214 -67.95 -41.70 16.63
N ILE A 215 -68.13 -41.33 15.37
CA ILE A 215 -67.31 -40.33 14.69
C ILE A 215 -68.07 -39.01 14.77
N ASN A 216 -67.59 -38.11 15.61
CA ASN A 216 -68.13 -36.77 15.71
C ASN A 216 -67.50 -35.94 14.58
N GLN A 217 -68.33 -35.38 13.69
CA GLN A 217 -67.81 -34.60 12.55
C GLN A 217 -67.28 -33.21 12.97
N ASN A 218 -67.71 -32.71 14.13
CA ASN A 218 -67.31 -31.44 14.70
C ASN A 218 -67.46 -31.47 16.23
N ILE A 219 -66.42 -31.07 16.96
CA ILE A 219 -66.45 -30.81 18.41
C ILE A 219 -65.72 -29.48 18.63
N ASP A 220 -66.36 -28.55 19.36
CA ASP A 220 -65.80 -27.24 19.73
C ASP A 220 -65.17 -26.44 18.57
N GLY A 221 -65.76 -26.52 17.37
CA GLY A 221 -65.30 -25.80 16.19
C GLY A 221 -64.16 -26.49 15.42
N ILE A 222 -63.68 -27.65 15.89
CA ILE A 222 -62.64 -28.44 15.24
C ILE A 222 -63.29 -29.48 14.33
N SER A 223 -63.14 -29.31 13.02
CA SER A 223 -63.67 -30.24 12.02
C SER A 223 -62.77 -31.46 11.83
N LEU A 224 -63.37 -32.64 11.60
CA LEU A 224 -62.64 -33.87 11.31
C LEU A 224 -61.71 -33.72 10.08
N SER A 225 -62.14 -32.98 9.06
CA SER A 225 -61.32 -32.68 7.87
C SER A 225 -60.04 -31.90 8.22
N THR A 226 -60.13 -30.95 9.15
CA THR A 226 -59.00 -30.14 9.61
C THR A 226 -57.96 -31.01 10.32
N VAL A 227 -58.43 -31.91 11.20
CA VAL A 227 -57.55 -32.82 11.95
C VAL A 227 -56.89 -33.85 11.05
N VAL A 228 -57.62 -34.40 10.06
CA VAL A 228 -57.06 -35.34 9.07
C VAL A 228 -56.01 -34.65 8.19
N ASP A 229 -56.25 -33.42 7.73
CA ASP A 229 -55.26 -32.65 6.96
C ASP A 229 -54.01 -32.35 7.82
N ALA A 230 -54.21 -31.92 9.07
CA ALA A 230 -53.11 -31.68 10.00
C ALA A 230 -52.26 -32.93 10.29
N LEU A 231 -52.88 -34.08 10.58
CA LEU A 231 -52.19 -35.36 10.79
C LEU A 231 -51.45 -35.84 9.53
N SER A 232 -51.99 -35.57 8.34
CA SER A 232 -51.33 -35.86 7.06
C SER A 232 -50.07 -35.02 6.88
N ARG A 233 -50.16 -33.70 7.13
CA ARG A 233 -49.02 -32.77 7.03
C ARG A 233 -47.94 -33.02 8.09
N LEU A 234 -48.33 -33.50 9.26
CA LEU A 234 -47.43 -33.89 10.34
C LEU A 234 -46.82 -35.29 10.15
N GLY A 235 -47.36 -36.09 9.21
CA GLY A 235 -46.90 -37.46 8.94
C GLY A 235 -47.28 -38.48 10.03
N THR A 236 -48.21 -38.13 10.93
CA THR A 236 -48.62 -38.95 12.08
C THR A 236 -49.93 -39.70 11.86
N LEU A 237 -50.60 -39.49 10.71
CA LEU A 237 -51.84 -40.15 10.34
C LEU A 237 -51.79 -41.70 10.40
N PRO A 238 -50.74 -42.39 9.93
CA PRO A 238 -50.66 -43.85 10.04
C PRO A 238 -50.65 -44.33 11.49
N ALA A 239 -49.98 -43.60 12.38
CA ALA A 239 -49.93 -43.91 13.80
C ALA A 239 -51.26 -43.65 14.51
N ALA A 240 -52.06 -42.70 14.03
CA ALA A 240 -53.39 -42.41 14.55
C ALA A 240 -54.47 -43.44 14.12
N ILE A 241 -54.26 -44.12 12.98
CA ILE A 241 -55.18 -45.15 12.45
C ILE A 241 -54.87 -46.55 12.99
N LEU A 242 -53.63 -46.82 13.40
CA LEU A 242 -53.17 -48.11 13.93
C LEU A 242 -53.51 -48.35 15.42
N LYS A 243 -54.07 -47.34 16.12
CA LYS A 243 -54.59 -47.47 17.48
C LYS A 243 -56.08 -47.82 17.46
#